data_AF-A0A7W1DNW8-F1
#
_entry.id   AF-A0A7W1DNW8-F1
#
_cell.length_a   1.000
_cell.length_b   1.000
_cell.length_c   1.000
_cell.angle_alpha   90.00
_cell.angle_beta   90.00
_cell.angle_gamma   90.00
#
_symmetry.space_group_name_H-M   'P 1'
#
loop_
_entity.id
_entity.type
_entity.pdbx_description
1 polymer ?
#
loop_
_entity_poly.entity_id
_entity_poly.type
_entity_poly.pdbx_seq_one_letter_code
_entity_poly.pdbx_strand_id
1 'polypeptide(L)'
;MKYIGWLALVTQLLPPSPGVTLGLGAAGSVHVGEDRLVHADPKGLSLVEPHLSIDPSDPRRMVAGAMVARPDGTCAVAGFTSHDAGRTWARPDFPVLDGGDIWTAVLPGGECVSALLSGDRSELHLFVSPDGTLLVPFADYRRPGTRRRLESSRDWVVSSTDGGRTFSEPMLISESCNGAGGWSSLAAGVIPGGTGERVYHVCTAQQFDGILLRSSDTAGDGWTDEVRIDRPGGISPYTRTPAIAVNAQGIVGVAWYDGRDDRSVIKGSLRCQDIYFAASLDGGRTFLPEVKVSSAKTCPSDQRNIATALRFPAGGEYMGLAAAPDGTFHLLWADSRDGVYQLRGATASTHTAAQPNGGGHRESGRESWQKVSEIFEAMQVKPGAVVADIGAGDGFFTSRLAKAVGSDGRVHAVDVAADALRRLRKRVEDDALANVSVIEGSVEDPRLPDGSLDAILIVNAYHEMTAPQAMLAKMKAALRPGGRLVIVEPIAPSRRERTRQDQTRNHEIAAAFVRADARAAGFREVVLRDPFTARPQDRAEQWMLVLTPQTQETNDRAAEVRSKGVPR
;
A
#
# COMPACT_ATOMS: atom_id res chain seq x y z
N MET A 1 58.38 -19.91 22.68
CA MET A 1 57.71 -21.14 22.20
C MET A 1 56.24 -21.06 22.64
N LYS A 2 55.29 -20.79 21.72
CA LYS A 2 53.79 -20.82 21.85
C LYS A 2 53.13 -20.08 23.05
N TYR A 3 51.99 -19.38 22.97
CA TYR A 3 51.21 -18.71 21.90
C TYR A 3 50.04 -17.94 22.58
N ILE A 4 49.57 -16.80 22.03
CA ILE A 4 48.29 -16.09 22.35
C ILE A 4 48.17 -15.49 23.79
N GLY A 5 47.74 -14.25 24.03
CA GLY A 5 47.26 -13.21 23.09
C GLY A 5 46.18 -12.33 23.72
N TRP A 6 46.52 -11.59 24.78
CA TRP A 6 45.72 -10.48 25.30
C TRP A 6 46.33 -9.15 24.80
N LEU A 7 45.52 -8.24 24.26
CA LEU A 7 45.74 -6.80 24.45
C LEU A 7 44.47 -6.00 24.15
N ALA A 8 44.09 -5.15 25.11
CA ALA A 8 43.23 -3.99 24.87
C ALA A 8 44.07 -2.74 25.16
N LEU A 9 43.92 -1.68 24.35
CA LEU A 9 43.60 -0.29 24.76
C LEU A 9 43.68 0.68 23.55
N VAL A 10 43.29 1.93 23.79
CA VAL A 10 43.20 3.08 22.86
C VAL A 10 41.93 2.99 21.98
N THR A 11 40.97 3.92 22.02
CA THR A 11 41.01 5.34 22.44
C THR A 11 39.77 5.74 23.28
N GLN A 12 39.89 6.83 24.04
CA GLN A 12 38.80 7.46 24.80
C GLN A 12 38.49 8.87 24.22
N LEU A 13 37.31 9.42 24.54
CA LEU A 13 36.90 10.83 24.40
C LEU A 13 36.51 11.38 23.01
N LEU A 14 35.25 11.12 22.60
CA LEU A 14 34.35 12.14 22.06
C LEU A 14 32.95 11.93 22.68
N PRO A 15 32.17 12.99 22.96
CA PRO A 15 30.81 12.84 23.47
C PRO A 15 29.89 12.23 22.38
N PRO A 16 28.85 11.45 22.75
CA PRO A 16 27.85 11.03 21.79
C PRO A 16 27.16 12.26 21.20
N SER A 17 27.13 12.36 19.87
CA SER A 17 26.32 13.35 19.17
C SER A 17 24.88 13.27 19.64
N PRO A 18 24.15 14.40 19.76
CA PRO A 18 22.74 14.36 20.14
C PRO A 18 21.99 13.50 19.13
N GLY A 19 21.36 12.43 19.61
CA GLY A 19 20.57 11.54 18.77
C GLY A 19 19.49 12.33 18.07
N VAL A 20 19.43 12.23 16.74
CA VAL A 20 18.29 12.74 15.98
C VAL A 20 17.14 11.77 16.24
N THR A 21 16.40 12.04 17.30
CA THR A 21 15.10 11.43 17.56
C THR A 21 14.17 11.85 16.42
N LEU A 22 14.05 11.01 15.38
CA LEU A 22 13.03 11.13 14.33
C LEU A 22 11.66 10.74 14.88
N GLY A 23 11.21 11.48 15.90
CA GLY A 23 9.86 11.43 16.42
C GLY A 23 8.97 12.39 15.64
N LEU A 24 8.07 11.83 14.83
CA LEU A 24 6.66 12.22 14.68
C LEU A 24 6.10 11.43 13.50
N GLY A 25 5.39 10.35 13.79
CA GLY A 25 4.71 9.55 12.77
C GLY A 25 3.66 10.37 12.02
N ALA A 26 3.34 9.97 10.79
CA ALA A 26 2.23 10.55 10.06
C ALA A 26 0.95 10.41 10.88
N ALA A 27 0.31 11.53 11.22
CA ALA A 27 -0.95 11.50 11.95
C ALA A 27 -1.99 10.74 11.13
N GLY A 28 -2.41 9.58 11.63
CA GLY A 28 -3.38 8.71 10.99
C GLY A 28 -4.35 8.12 11.98
N SER A 29 -5.47 7.67 11.45
CA SER A 29 -6.57 7.09 12.19
C SER A 29 -7.14 5.91 11.41
N VAL A 30 -7.71 4.95 12.12
CA VAL A 30 -8.57 3.94 11.52
C VAL A 30 -10.02 4.38 11.70
N HIS A 31 -10.80 4.29 10.64
CA HIS A 31 -12.26 4.34 10.68
C HIS A 31 -12.79 2.92 10.50
N VAL A 32 -13.83 2.57 11.26
CA VAL A 32 -14.54 1.29 11.13
C VAL A 32 -16.01 1.60 10.83
N GLY A 33 -16.56 0.93 9.83
CA GLY A 33 -17.99 0.94 9.53
C GLY A 33 -18.77 0.07 10.52
N GLU A 34 -20.10 0.27 10.59
CA GLU A 34 -20.98 -0.52 11.44
C GLU A 34 -20.92 -2.03 11.12
N ASP A 35 -20.83 -2.87 12.15
CA ASP A 35 -20.85 -4.32 11.98
C ASP A 35 -22.26 -4.86 11.72
N ARG A 36 -22.39 -5.63 10.64
CA ARG A 36 -23.65 -6.22 10.19
C ARG A 36 -23.65 -7.73 10.35
N LEU A 37 -24.84 -8.31 10.52
CA LEU A 37 -25.05 -9.74 10.32
C LEU A 37 -24.77 -10.08 8.85
N VAL A 38 -23.84 -11.01 8.63
CA VAL A 38 -23.52 -11.58 7.31
C VAL A 38 -24.37 -12.80 7.06
N HIS A 39 -24.40 -13.74 8.01
CA HIS A 39 -25.26 -14.93 7.93
C HIS A 39 -25.56 -15.52 9.31
N ALA A 40 -26.80 -15.95 9.51
CA ALA A 40 -27.21 -16.84 10.60
C ALA A 40 -27.69 -18.16 9.98
N ASP A 41 -27.24 -19.32 10.51
CA ASP A 41 -27.70 -20.59 9.96
C ASP A 41 -29.22 -20.77 10.23
N PRO A 42 -30.04 -21.10 9.21
CA PRO A 42 -31.49 -21.23 9.38
C PRO A 42 -31.94 -22.29 10.40
N LYS A 43 -31.08 -23.24 10.77
CA LYS A 43 -31.34 -24.26 11.80
C LYS A 43 -30.82 -23.86 13.18
N GLY A 44 -30.27 -22.65 13.33
CA GLY A 44 -29.67 -22.16 14.56
C GLY A 44 -28.31 -22.79 14.90
N LEU A 45 -27.64 -23.39 13.92
CA LEU A 45 -26.30 -23.97 14.10
C LEU A 45 -25.21 -22.90 14.14
N SER A 46 -24.18 -23.15 14.95
CA SER A 46 -23.06 -22.21 15.11
C SER A 46 -22.14 -22.23 13.89
N LEU A 47 -21.87 -21.05 13.35
CA LEU A 47 -20.91 -20.82 12.26
C LEU A 47 -19.58 -20.38 12.86
N VAL A 48 -18.54 -21.18 12.64
CA VAL A 48 -17.20 -21.00 13.22
C VAL A 48 -16.14 -20.97 12.12
N GLU A 49 -14.97 -20.45 12.44
CA GLU A 49 -13.80 -20.42 11.54
C GLU A 49 -14.09 -19.83 10.16
N PRO A 50 -14.48 -18.54 10.09
CA PRO A 50 -14.72 -17.89 8.83
C PRO A 50 -13.41 -17.53 8.13
N HIS A 51 -13.39 -17.72 6.81
CA HIS A 51 -12.38 -17.16 5.91
C HIS A 51 -13.05 -16.26 4.86
N LEU A 52 -12.31 -15.28 4.34
CA LEU A 52 -12.81 -14.29 3.39
C LEU A 52 -11.80 -14.05 2.26
N SER A 53 -12.30 -13.90 1.04
CA SER A 53 -11.53 -13.48 -0.14
C SER A 53 -12.32 -12.49 -0.99
N ILE A 54 -11.59 -11.59 -1.64
CA ILE A 54 -12.13 -10.54 -2.50
C ILE A 54 -11.49 -10.71 -3.88
N ASP A 55 -12.27 -10.52 -4.94
CA ASP A 55 -11.77 -10.52 -6.32
C ASP A 55 -10.79 -9.34 -6.50
N PRO A 56 -9.52 -9.59 -6.93
CA PRO A 56 -8.53 -8.53 -7.09
C PRO A 56 -8.87 -7.55 -8.23
N SER A 57 -9.86 -7.86 -9.07
CA SER A 57 -10.32 -7.03 -10.19
C SER A 57 -11.62 -6.26 -9.92
N ASP A 58 -12.46 -6.72 -8.98
CA ASP A 58 -13.77 -6.13 -8.68
C ASP A 58 -14.09 -6.22 -7.17
N PRO A 59 -13.95 -5.14 -6.38
CA PRO A 59 -14.18 -5.15 -4.92
C PRO A 59 -15.61 -5.56 -4.53
N ARG A 60 -16.56 -5.62 -5.48
CA ARG A 60 -17.93 -6.06 -5.21
C ARG A 60 -18.04 -7.57 -5.07
N ARG A 61 -17.14 -8.32 -5.71
CA ARG A 61 -17.17 -9.79 -5.75
C ARG A 61 -16.35 -10.35 -4.59
N MET A 62 -17.02 -11.13 -3.75
CA MET A 62 -16.43 -11.70 -2.55
C MET A 62 -16.88 -13.14 -2.38
N VAL A 63 -16.00 -13.97 -1.84
CA VAL A 63 -16.27 -15.35 -1.44
C VAL A 63 -15.85 -15.51 0.01
N ALA A 64 -16.69 -16.15 0.80
CA ALA A 64 -16.36 -16.52 2.16
C ALA A 64 -16.70 -17.99 2.40
N GLY A 65 -15.98 -18.60 3.34
CA GLY A 65 -16.28 -19.92 3.88
C GLY A 65 -16.45 -19.84 5.38
N ALA A 66 -17.23 -20.75 5.97
CA ALA A 66 -17.20 -21.03 7.40
C ALA A 66 -17.57 -22.48 7.67
N MET A 67 -17.11 -23.03 8.80
CA MET A 67 -17.58 -24.32 9.30
C MET A 67 -18.95 -24.18 9.96
N VAL A 68 -19.78 -25.21 9.83
CA VAL A 68 -21.06 -25.35 10.53
C VAL A 68 -20.90 -26.41 11.61
N ALA A 69 -20.81 -25.99 12.87
CA ALA A 69 -20.67 -26.88 14.01
C ALA A 69 -22.01 -27.58 14.33
N ARG A 70 -22.01 -28.91 14.38
CA ARG A 70 -23.22 -29.71 14.65
C ARG A 70 -23.27 -30.21 16.11
N PRO A 71 -24.46 -30.46 16.69
CA PRO A 71 -24.60 -30.92 18.08
C PRO A 71 -23.99 -32.30 18.38
N ASP A 72 -23.77 -33.12 17.36
CA ASP A 72 -23.09 -34.42 17.46
C ASP A 72 -21.55 -34.32 17.52
N GLY A 73 -21.01 -33.11 17.44
CA GLY A 73 -19.56 -32.84 17.43
C GLY A 73 -18.92 -32.88 16.03
N THR A 74 -19.67 -33.23 14.99
CA THR A 74 -19.19 -33.14 13.60
C THR A 74 -19.26 -31.70 13.06
N CYS A 75 -18.60 -31.47 11.93
CA CYS A 75 -18.61 -30.20 11.23
C CYS A 75 -19.01 -30.39 9.76
N ALA A 76 -19.79 -29.44 9.25
CA ALA A 76 -20.00 -29.25 7.82
C ALA A 76 -19.23 -28.00 7.36
N VAL A 77 -19.26 -27.73 6.06
CA VAL A 77 -18.72 -26.50 5.47
C VAL A 77 -19.85 -25.72 4.79
N ALA A 78 -19.83 -24.39 4.89
CA ALA A 78 -20.74 -23.50 4.17
C ALA A 78 -19.94 -22.47 3.38
N GLY A 79 -20.23 -22.37 2.07
CA GLY A 79 -19.74 -21.29 1.22
C GLY A 79 -20.75 -20.14 1.14
N PHE A 80 -20.24 -18.93 0.95
CA PHE A 80 -21.02 -17.70 0.80
C PHE A 80 -20.43 -16.84 -0.33
N THR A 81 -21.28 -16.18 -1.12
CA THR A 81 -20.86 -15.24 -2.16
C THR A 81 -21.56 -13.90 -2.03
N SER A 82 -20.85 -12.83 -2.38
CA SER A 82 -21.36 -11.45 -2.46
C SER A 82 -21.01 -10.86 -3.83
N HIS A 83 -21.90 -10.03 -4.36
CA HIS A 83 -21.69 -9.30 -5.62
C HIS A 83 -21.91 -7.77 -5.46
N ASP A 84 -21.93 -7.26 -4.24
CA ASP A 84 -22.21 -5.85 -3.91
C ASP A 84 -21.29 -5.25 -2.83
N ALA A 85 -20.11 -5.86 -2.63
CA ALA A 85 -19.12 -5.53 -1.59
C ALA A 85 -19.59 -5.88 -0.15
N GLY A 86 -20.16 -7.07 0.01
CA GLY A 86 -20.56 -7.64 1.28
C GLY A 86 -21.79 -6.99 1.92
N ARG A 87 -22.63 -6.31 1.13
CA ARG A 87 -23.92 -5.76 1.59
C ARG A 87 -24.99 -6.84 1.61
N THR A 88 -24.98 -7.76 0.66
CA THR A 88 -25.82 -8.96 0.64
C THR A 88 -24.99 -10.21 0.34
N TRP A 89 -25.41 -11.34 0.92
CA TRP A 89 -24.72 -12.62 0.79
C TRP A 89 -25.69 -13.72 0.37
N ALA A 90 -25.31 -14.48 -0.65
CA ALA A 90 -25.96 -15.72 -1.03
C ALA A 90 -25.19 -16.90 -0.43
N ARG A 91 -25.91 -17.92 0.02
CA ARG A 91 -25.35 -19.23 0.40
C ARG A 91 -25.65 -20.22 -0.73
N PRO A 92 -24.73 -20.44 -1.69
CA PRO A 92 -24.92 -21.48 -2.70
C PRO A 92 -24.99 -22.88 -2.06
N ASP A 93 -25.71 -23.79 -2.71
CA ASP A 93 -25.70 -25.20 -2.34
C ASP A 93 -24.31 -25.78 -2.58
N PHE A 94 -23.69 -26.30 -1.51
CA PHE A 94 -22.34 -26.82 -1.52
C PHE A 94 -22.37 -28.34 -1.29
N PRO A 95 -21.89 -29.18 -2.22
CA PRO A 95 -22.08 -30.63 -2.16
C PRO A 95 -21.17 -31.36 -1.15
N VAL A 96 -20.26 -30.65 -0.48
CA VAL A 96 -19.39 -31.22 0.55
C VAL A 96 -20.12 -31.21 1.88
N LEU A 97 -20.67 -32.36 2.25
CA LEU A 97 -21.49 -32.52 3.45
C LEU A 97 -20.68 -32.57 4.74
N ASP A 98 -19.50 -33.19 4.73
CA ASP A 98 -18.65 -33.34 5.90
C ASP A 98 -17.25 -32.80 5.61
N GLY A 99 -16.82 -31.87 6.45
CA GLY A 99 -15.54 -31.22 6.32
C GLY A 99 -15.25 -30.22 7.43
N GLY A 100 -13.96 -29.99 7.66
CA GLY A 100 -13.43 -28.95 8.52
C GLY A 100 -12.79 -27.84 7.71
N ASP A 101 -12.36 -26.84 8.47
CA ASP A 101 -11.49 -25.70 8.19
C ASP A 101 -11.41 -25.29 6.71
N ILE A 102 -12.08 -24.19 6.35
CA ILE A 102 -12.21 -23.74 4.96
C ILE A 102 -11.44 -22.46 4.69
N TRP A 103 -10.56 -22.52 3.70
CA TRP A 103 -9.87 -21.38 3.13
C TRP A 103 -10.36 -21.13 1.70
N THR A 104 -10.49 -19.86 1.35
CA THR A 104 -10.97 -19.39 0.06
C THR A 104 -9.88 -18.61 -0.65
N ALA A 105 -9.93 -18.55 -1.98
CA ALA A 105 -9.14 -17.63 -2.80
C ALA A 105 -9.93 -17.24 -4.06
N VAL A 106 -9.66 -16.05 -4.59
CA VAL A 106 -10.14 -15.64 -5.92
C VAL A 106 -8.91 -15.40 -6.79
N LEU A 107 -8.83 -16.13 -7.92
CA LEU A 107 -7.71 -16.05 -8.85
C LEU A 107 -7.88 -14.85 -9.80
N PRO A 108 -6.80 -14.38 -10.46
CA PRO A 108 -6.88 -13.22 -11.37
C PRO A 108 -7.81 -13.38 -12.58
N GLY A 109 -8.22 -14.59 -12.96
CA GLY A 109 -9.24 -14.84 -13.99
C GLY A 109 -10.69 -14.77 -13.46
N GLY A 110 -10.88 -14.56 -12.15
CA GLY A 110 -12.18 -14.57 -11.48
C GLY A 110 -12.61 -15.95 -10.99
N GLU A 111 -11.81 -17.00 -11.17
CA GLU A 111 -12.08 -18.33 -10.63
C GLU A 111 -11.98 -18.32 -9.10
N CYS A 112 -12.95 -18.96 -8.45
CA CYS A 112 -12.98 -19.08 -7.00
C CYS A 112 -12.50 -20.47 -6.59
N VAL A 113 -11.48 -20.53 -5.74
CA VAL A 113 -10.93 -21.77 -5.19
C VAL A 113 -11.32 -21.86 -3.72
N SER A 114 -11.57 -23.08 -3.23
CA SER A 114 -11.72 -23.35 -1.81
C SER A 114 -10.95 -24.61 -1.44
N ALA A 115 -10.08 -24.49 -0.45
CA ALA A 115 -9.43 -25.62 0.21
C ALA A 115 -10.22 -25.91 1.50
N LEU A 116 -10.43 -27.19 1.80
CA LEU A 116 -11.12 -27.63 3.01
C LEU A 116 -10.56 -28.96 3.49
N LEU A 117 -10.73 -29.24 4.77
CA LEU A 117 -10.39 -30.53 5.35
C LEU A 117 -11.53 -31.51 5.11
N SER A 118 -11.23 -32.70 4.59
CA SER A 118 -12.22 -33.76 4.35
C SER A 118 -11.68 -35.09 4.87
N GLY A 119 -12.39 -35.68 5.83
CA GLY A 119 -11.98 -36.93 6.50
C GLY A 119 -10.96 -36.73 7.64
N ASP A 120 -10.55 -37.85 8.23
CA ASP A 120 -9.98 -37.91 9.59
C ASP A 120 -8.63 -37.22 9.83
N ARG A 121 -7.87 -36.85 8.77
CA ARG A 121 -6.55 -36.18 8.88
C ARG A 121 -6.20 -35.36 7.64
N SER A 122 -6.12 -34.04 7.79
CA SER A 122 -5.29 -33.11 7.01
C SER A 122 -5.28 -31.77 7.75
N GLU A 123 -4.21 -30.99 7.61
CA GLU A 123 -4.11 -29.56 7.98
C GLU A 123 -3.30 -28.93 6.82
N LEU A 124 -3.78 -27.85 6.17
CA LEU A 124 -3.00 -27.19 5.11
C LEU A 124 -3.41 -25.73 4.86
N HIS A 125 -2.64 -24.80 5.43
CA HIS A 125 -2.66 -23.40 4.99
C HIS A 125 -1.77 -23.24 3.75
N LEU A 126 -2.35 -22.80 2.63
CA LEU A 126 -1.60 -22.45 1.41
C LEU A 126 -1.63 -20.94 1.21
N PHE A 127 -0.47 -20.29 1.29
CA PHE A 127 -0.29 -18.92 0.85
C PHE A 127 0.47 -18.91 -0.50
N VAL A 128 0.07 -18.04 -1.42
CA VAL A 128 0.78 -17.80 -2.70
C VAL A 128 1.25 -16.35 -2.69
N SER A 129 2.55 -16.13 -2.74
CA SER A 129 3.13 -14.79 -2.94
C SER A 129 2.81 -14.26 -4.35
N PRO A 130 2.64 -12.95 -4.54
CA PRO A 130 2.68 -12.29 -5.85
C PRO A 130 3.78 -12.75 -6.82
N ASP A 131 4.95 -13.22 -6.37
CA ASP A 131 5.98 -13.80 -7.25
C ASP A 131 5.74 -15.28 -7.68
N GLY A 132 4.73 -15.94 -7.12
CA GLY A 132 4.32 -17.32 -7.42
C GLY A 132 4.88 -18.38 -6.46
N THR A 133 5.66 -18.01 -5.46
CA THR A 133 6.14 -18.91 -4.40
C THR A 133 5.00 -19.34 -3.47
N LEU A 134 4.89 -20.64 -3.20
CA LEU A 134 4.02 -21.14 -2.13
C LEU A 134 4.72 -21.00 -0.79
N LEU A 135 4.06 -20.39 0.20
CA LEU A 135 4.51 -20.35 1.59
C LEU A 135 3.51 -21.14 2.43
N VAL A 136 4.02 -22.06 3.25
CA VAL A 136 3.21 -22.90 4.15
C VAL A 136 3.68 -22.65 5.58
N PRO A 137 2.91 -21.87 6.37
CA PRO A 137 3.17 -21.73 7.79
C PRO A 137 2.71 -22.99 8.53
N PHE A 138 3.46 -23.40 9.55
CA PHE A 138 3.03 -24.43 10.49
C PHE A 138 3.67 -24.20 11.86
N ALA A 139 3.04 -24.68 12.93
CA ALA A 139 3.61 -24.60 14.26
C ALA A 139 3.94 -26.00 14.81
N ASP A 140 5.07 -26.13 15.51
CA ASP A 140 5.27 -27.24 16.44
C ASP A 140 4.83 -26.87 17.85
N TYR A 141 4.11 -27.80 18.49
CA TYR A 141 3.45 -27.56 19.77
C TYR A 141 3.52 -28.77 20.70
N ARG A 142 3.27 -28.50 21.98
CA ARG A 142 3.40 -29.49 23.06
C ARG A 142 2.29 -30.54 23.05
N ARG A 143 2.53 -31.70 22.44
CA ARG A 143 1.67 -32.89 22.59
C ARG A 143 1.69 -33.42 24.05
N PRO A 144 0.53 -33.63 24.70
CA PRO A 144 0.49 -34.30 26.00
C PRO A 144 1.00 -35.74 25.92
N GLY A 145 1.82 -36.17 26.91
CA GLY A 145 2.26 -37.55 27.06
C GLY A 145 3.61 -37.94 26.43
N THR A 146 4.32 -37.03 25.75
CA THR A 146 5.64 -37.33 25.15
C THR A 146 6.81 -37.11 26.13
N ARG A 147 7.88 -37.91 26.02
CA ARG A 147 9.08 -37.81 26.90
C ARG A 147 10.02 -36.64 26.59
N ARG A 148 10.00 -36.12 25.36
CA ARG A 148 10.64 -34.85 24.99
C ARG A 148 9.56 -33.78 24.94
N ARG A 149 9.72 -32.74 25.77
CA ARG A 149 8.81 -31.60 25.87
C ARG A 149 9.49 -30.42 25.18
N LEU A 150 8.79 -29.76 24.26
CA LEU A 150 9.18 -28.41 23.83
C LEU A 150 8.87 -27.43 24.98
N GLU A 151 9.72 -26.43 25.17
CA GLU A 151 9.56 -25.43 26.24
C GLU A 151 8.49 -24.38 25.88
N SER A 152 8.46 -23.96 24.62
CA SER A 152 7.44 -23.12 23.98
C SER A 152 6.85 -23.80 22.74
N SER A 153 5.83 -23.19 22.11
CA SER A 153 5.44 -23.54 20.73
C SER A 153 6.25 -22.68 19.76
N ARG A 154 6.48 -23.15 18.55
CA ARG A 154 7.33 -22.45 17.57
C ARG A 154 6.69 -22.45 16.20
N ASP A 155 6.70 -21.29 15.56
CA ASP A 155 6.12 -21.08 14.24
C ASP A 155 7.23 -21.17 13.19
N TRP A 156 6.95 -21.90 12.11
CA TRP A 156 7.86 -22.22 11.02
C TRP A 156 7.22 -21.88 9.67
N VAL A 157 8.04 -21.63 8.66
CA VAL A 157 7.62 -21.59 7.26
C VAL A 157 8.44 -22.59 6.45
N VAL A 158 7.81 -23.21 5.46
CA VAL A 158 8.51 -23.75 4.28
C VAL A 158 8.05 -23.04 3.03
N SER A 159 8.96 -22.84 2.08
CA SER A 159 8.68 -22.23 0.78
C SER A 159 8.78 -23.24 -0.36
N SER A 160 8.06 -23.01 -1.46
CA SER A 160 8.16 -23.80 -2.68
C SER A 160 8.02 -22.92 -3.92
N THR A 161 9.06 -22.89 -4.75
CA THR A 161 9.12 -22.12 -6.00
C THR A 161 8.75 -22.95 -7.23
N ASP A 162 8.40 -24.23 -7.06
CA ASP A 162 8.11 -25.18 -8.15
C ASP A 162 6.62 -25.63 -8.20
N GLY A 163 5.75 -24.91 -7.48
CA GLY A 163 4.32 -25.20 -7.39
C GLY A 163 3.98 -26.34 -6.42
N GLY A 164 4.77 -26.52 -5.36
CA GLY A 164 4.50 -27.48 -4.28
C GLY A 164 5.01 -28.89 -4.55
N ARG A 165 5.93 -29.07 -5.50
CA ARG A 165 6.55 -30.37 -5.79
C ARG A 165 7.73 -30.64 -4.85
N THR A 166 8.47 -29.61 -4.48
CA THR A 166 9.50 -29.63 -3.44
C THR A 166 9.34 -28.43 -2.50
N PHE A 167 9.81 -28.57 -1.27
CA PHE A 167 9.76 -27.53 -0.24
C PHE A 167 11.17 -27.26 0.32
N SER A 168 11.41 -26.05 0.80
CA SER A 168 12.62 -25.68 1.53
C SER A 168 12.78 -26.48 2.82
N GLU A 169 13.98 -26.43 3.41
CA GLU A 169 14.12 -26.75 4.83
C GLU A 169 13.23 -25.81 5.68
N PRO A 170 12.66 -26.28 6.81
CA PRO A 170 11.90 -25.45 7.73
C PRO A 170 12.70 -24.26 8.27
N MET A 171 12.14 -23.06 8.11
CA MET A 171 12.72 -21.81 8.56
C MET A 171 11.92 -21.27 9.75
N LEU A 172 12.61 -21.05 10.88
CA LEU A 172 12.00 -20.57 12.12
C LEU A 172 11.54 -19.12 11.95
N ILE A 173 10.27 -18.87 12.28
CA ILE A 173 9.68 -17.52 12.30
C ILE A 173 9.78 -16.93 13.72
N SER A 174 9.27 -17.65 14.73
CA SER A 174 9.25 -17.19 16.12
C SER A 174 9.08 -18.34 17.12
N GLU A 175 9.64 -18.17 18.32
CA GLU A 175 9.40 -19.01 19.51
C GLU A 175 8.53 -18.28 20.57
N SER A 176 8.16 -17.02 20.28
CA SER A 176 7.32 -16.14 21.12
C SER A 176 5.82 -16.39 20.92
N CYS A 177 5.42 -17.26 19.98
CA CYS A 177 4.03 -17.47 19.59
C CYS A 177 3.32 -18.58 20.39
N ASN A 178 2.06 -18.32 20.73
CA ASN A 178 1.20 -19.21 21.49
C ASN A 178 0.26 -20.00 20.57
N GLY A 179 0.57 -21.27 20.31
CA GLY A 179 -0.29 -22.15 19.51
C GLY A 179 -1.69 -22.40 20.10
N ALA A 180 -1.93 -22.10 21.38
CA ALA A 180 -3.29 -22.13 21.96
C ALA A 180 -4.06 -20.80 21.79
N GLY A 181 -3.43 -19.79 21.17
CA GLY A 181 -3.96 -18.47 20.82
C GLY A 181 -4.88 -18.45 19.61
N GLY A 182 -4.98 -19.54 18.86
CA GLY A 182 -5.38 -19.52 17.45
C GLY A 182 -4.13 -19.60 16.55
N TRP A 183 -4.32 -19.97 15.29
CA TRP A 183 -3.20 -20.14 14.36
C TRP A 183 -2.58 -18.79 13.98
N SER A 184 -1.30 -18.81 13.66
CA SER A 184 -0.63 -17.65 13.06
C SER A 184 -1.13 -17.43 11.63
N SER A 185 -1.23 -16.17 11.23
CA SER A 185 -1.70 -15.78 9.90
C SER A 185 -0.54 -15.16 9.10
N LEU A 186 -0.47 -15.50 7.81
CA LEU A 186 0.45 -14.89 6.85
C LEU A 186 -0.31 -14.01 5.87
N ALA A 187 0.31 -12.90 5.48
CA ALA A 187 -0.02 -12.17 4.27
C ALA A 187 1.28 -11.68 3.62
N ALA A 188 1.25 -11.40 2.33
CA ALA A 188 2.36 -10.73 1.66
C ALA A 188 1.84 -9.66 0.69
N GLY A 189 2.70 -8.70 0.38
CA GLY A 189 2.36 -7.61 -0.51
C GLY A 189 3.57 -6.78 -0.91
N VAL A 190 3.44 -6.05 -2.01
CA VAL A 190 4.49 -5.15 -2.50
C VAL A 190 4.44 -3.85 -1.71
N ILE A 191 5.53 -3.49 -1.05
CA ILE A 191 5.63 -2.26 -0.26
C ILE A 191 6.14 -1.12 -1.13
N PRO A 192 5.40 0.00 -1.28
CA PRO A 192 5.83 1.13 -2.12
C PRO A 192 7.20 1.67 -1.71
N GLY A 193 8.16 1.65 -2.64
CA GLY A 193 9.55 2.07 -2.40
C GLY A 193 10.47 0.99 -1.80
N GLY A 194 9.97 -0.23 -1.60
CA GLY A 194 10.80 -1.41 -1.29
C GLY A 194 11.44 -2.03 -2.54
N THR A 195 12.37 -2.97 -2.32
CA THR A 195 13.09 -3.70 -3.39
C THR A 195 12.38 -4.95 -3.89
N GLY A 196 11.21 -5.28 -3.34
CA GLY A 196 10.48 -6.49 -3.66
C GLY A 196 9.18 -6.65 -2.85
N GLU A 197 8.67 -7.87 -2.85
CA GLU A 197 7.54 -8.28 -2.03
C GLU A 197 7.97 -8.51 -0.57
N ARG A 198 7.11 -8.13 0.38
CA ARG A 198 7.31 -8.41 1.81
C ARG A 198 6.27 -9.40 2.30
N VAL A 199 6.74 -10.46 2.94
CA VAL A 199 5.93 -11.42 3.71
C VAL A 199 5.78 -10.90 5.13
N TYR A 200 4.61 -11.09 5.71
CA TYR A 200 4.26 -10.77 7.08
C TYR A 200 3.72 -11.99 7.78
N HIS A 201 4.12 -12.16 9.03
CA HIS A 201 3.59 -13.15 9.96
C HIS A 201 3.02 -12.42 11.17
N VAL A 202 1.81 -12.80 11.58
CA VAL A 202 1.18 -12.34 12.81
C VAL A 202 0.81 -13.52 13.70
N CYS A 203 1.07 -13.42 15.00
CA CYS A 203 0.71 -14.44 15.97
C CYS A 203 0.24 -13.86 17.31
N THR A 204 -0.43 -14.69 18.10
CA THR A 204 -0.72 -14.39 19.51
C THR A 204 0.53 -14.64 20.33
N ALA A 205 0.93 -13.71 21.20
CA ALA A 205 2.09 -13.89 22.07
C ALA A 205 1.90 -15.03 23.11
N GLN A 206 3.00 -15.56 23.66
CA GLN A 206 2.98 -16.44 24.82
C GLN A 206 2.08 -15.88 25.93
N GLN A 207 1.36 -16.78 26.62
CA GLN A 207 0.42 -16.43 27.70
C GLN A 207 -0.74 -15.51 27.27
N PHE A 208 -0.99 -15.35 25.96
CA PHE A 208 -2.00 -14.45 25.39
C PHE A 208 -1.73 -12.95 25.67
N ASP A 209 -0.46 -12.59 25.91
CA ASP A 209 -0.02 -11.22 26.17
C ASP A 209 0.24 -10.44 24.86
N GLY A 210 -0.83 -10.17 24.12
CA GLY A 210 -0.77 -9.29 22.95
C GLY A 210 -0.63 -10.00 21.60
N ILE A 211 -0.40 -9.18 20.56
CA ILE A 211 -0.28 -9.59 19.16
C ILE A 211 1.09 -9.14 18.64
N LEU A 212 1.84 -10.09 18.09
CA LEU A 212 3.19 -9.89 17.57
C LEU A 212 3.18 -10.00 16.04
N LEU A 213 3.99 -9.17 15.38
CA LEU A 213 4.27 -9.24 13.96
C LEU A 213 5.77 -9.36 13.69
N ARG A 214 6.11 -10.19 12.71
CA ARG A 214 7.41 -10.20 12.03
C ARG A 214 7.20 -10.02 10.53
N SER A 215 8.25 -9.59 9.84
CA SER A 215 8.22 -9.47 8.37
C SER A 215 9.52 -9.94 7.74
N SER A 216 9.48 -10.26 6.45
CA SER A 216 10.62 -10.72 5.65
C SER A 216 10.55 -10.10 4.25
N ASP A 217 11.64 -9.47 3.81
CA ASP A 217 11.81 -8.90 2.46
C ASP A 217 12.36 -9.92 1.44
N THR A 218 12.43 -11.19 1.84
CA THR A 218 13.23 -12.26 1.20
C THR A 218 12.42 -13.56 1.10
N ALA A 219 11.11 -13.45 0.85
CA ALA A 219 10.17 -14.59 0.77
C ALA A 219 10.21 -15.55 1.99
N GLY A 220 10.53 -15.02 3.17
CA GLY A 220 10.69 -15.76 4.43
C GLY A 220 12.14 -16.02 4.86
N ASP A 221 13.14 -15.79 4.00
CA ASP A 221 14.57 -16.03 4.30
C ASP A 221 15.17 -14.93 5.19
N GLY A 222 14.90 -15.06 6.49
CA GLY A 222 15.25 -14.08 7.50
C GLY A 222 14.08 -13.17 7.84
N TRP A 223 13.87 -12.97 9.14
CA TRP A 223 12.74 -12.24 9.70
C TRP A 223 13.22 -11.04 10.53
N THR A 224 12.45 -9.96 10.53
CA THR A 224 12.67 -8.80 11.41
C THR A 224 12.53 -9.18 12.89
N ASP A 225 13.00 -8.28 13.75
CA ASP A 225 12.61 -8.22 15.17
C ASP A 225 11.08 -8.12 15.32
N GLU A 226 10.59 -8.47 16.51
CA GLU A 226 9.15 -8.54 16.82
C GLU A 226 8.57 -7.14 17.06
N VAL A 227 7.56 -6.78 16.25
CA VAL A 227 6.76 -5.57 16.42
C VAL A 227 5.48 -5.96 17.18
N ARG A 228 5.26 -5.36 18.35
CA ARG A 228 4.01 -5.53 19.10
C ARG A 228 2.96 -4.56 18.56
N ILE A 229 1.77 -5.08 18.24
CA ILE A 229 0.68 -4.33 17.58
C ILE A 229 -0.31 -3.75 18.60
N ASP A 230 -0.56 -4.48 19.68
CA ASP A 230 -1.43 -4.03 20.77
C ASP A 230 -0.73 -3.01 21.71
N ARG A 231 -1.50 -2.42 22.61
CA ARG A 231 -1.17 -1.18 23.35
C ARG A 231 0.27 -1.08 23.88
N PRO A 232 0.91 0.10 23.72
CA PRO A 232 2.00 0.51 24.60
C PRO A 232 1.49 0.65 26.04
N GLY A 233 1.92 -0.24 26.95
CA GLY A 233 1.81 -0.05 28.40
C GLY A 233 0.73 -0.84 29.15
N GLY A 234 0.16 -1.91 28.59
CA GLY A 234 -0.74 -2.77 29.37
C GLY A 234 -1.05 -4.13 28.72
N ILE A 235 -0.92 -5.19 29.53
CA ILE A 235 -1.27 -6.58 29.18
C ILE A 235 -2.80 -6.67 28.97
N SER A 236 -3.24 -7.03 27.76
CA SER A 236 -4.55 -7.70 27.65
C SER A 236 -4.36 -9.14 28.11
N PRO A 237 -5.16 -9.67 29.06
CA PRO A 237 -4.95 -11.00 29.58
C PRO A 237 -5.26 -12.13 28.59
N TYR A 238 -5.87 -11.82 27.44
CA TYR A 238 -6.39 -12.80 26.49
C TYR A 238 -6.62 -12.22 25.06
N THR A 239 -5.55 -11.91 24.33
CA THR A 239 -5.62 -11.74 22.85
C THR A 239 -5.69 -13.11 22.16
N ARG A 240 -6.44 -13.23 21.05
CA ARG A 240 -6.55 -14.47 20.27
C ARG A 240 -6.82 -14.22 18.79
N THR A 241 -6.52 -15.23 17.98
CA THR A 241 -7.02 -15.42 16.61
C THR A 241 -6.73 -14.20 15.72
N PRO A 242 -5.45 -13.82 15.53
CA PRO A 242 -5.09 -12.69 14.68
C PRO A 242 -5.21 -13.05 13.20
N ALA A 243 -5.71 -12.10 12.41
CA ALA A 243 -5.70 -12.17 10.95
C ALA A 243 -4.99 -10.94 10.39
N ILE A 244 -4.28 -11.11 9.27
CA ILE A 244 -3.50 -10.06 8.59
C ILE A 244 -3.86 -9.97 7.12
N ALA A 245 -3.88 -8.75 6.57
CA ALA A 245 -3.96 -8.50 5.14
C ALA A 245 -3.12 -7.27 4.77
N VAL A 246 -2.62 -7.24 3.54
CA VAL A 246 -1.90 -6.09 2.97
C VAL A 246 -2.70 -5.59 1.77
N ASN A 247 -2.99 -4.29 1.72
CA ASN A 247 -3.70 -3.70 0.59
C ASN A 247 -2.74 -3.24 -0.52
N ALA A 248 -3.27 -2.89 -1.70
CA ALA A 248 -2.49 -2.46 -2.86
C ALA A 248 -1.69 -1.15 -2.64
N GLN A 249 -1.89 -0.47 -1.51
CA GLN A 249 -1.15 0.72 -1.09
C GLN A 249 -0.01 0.39 -0.12
N GLY A 250 0.22 -0.89 0.21
CA GLY A 250 1.24 -1.34 1.17
C GLY A 250 0.87 -1.11 2.63
N ILE A 251 -0.40 -0.83 2.92
CA ILE A 251 -0.91 -0.68 4.28
C ILE A 251 -1.19 -2.08 4.81
N VAL A 252 -0.68 -2.38 6.00
CA VAL A 252 -0.84 -3.67 6.68
C VAL A 252 -1.96 -3.53 7.69
N GLY A 253 -3.08 -4.23 7.48
CA GLY A 253 -4.20 -4.31 8.43
C GLY A 253 -4.11 -5.59 9.25
N VAL A 254 -4.36 -5.50 10.56
CA VAL A 254 -4.39 -6.64 11.48
C VAL A 254 -5.63 -6.57 12.36
N ALA A 255 -6.35 -7.69 12.49
CA ALA A 255 -7.53 -7.84 13.33
C ALA A 255 -7.34 -8.98 14.34
N TRP A 256 -7.97 -8.90 15.52
CA TRP A 256 -7.92 -9.96 16.55
C TRP A 256 -9.12 -9.91 17.52
N TYR A 257 -9.36 -11.01 18.25
CA TYR A 257 -10.29 -11.01 19.39
C TYR A 257 -9.54 -10.62 20.67
N ASP A 258 -10.19 -9.83 21.52
CA ASP A 258 -9.60 -9.32 22.76
C ASP A 258 -10.60 -9.31 23.93
N GLY A 259 -10.18 -9.88 25.06
CA GLY A 259 -10.98 -9.94 26.30
C GLY A 259 -10.62 -8.92 27.37
N ARG A 260 -9.80 -7.90 27.08
CA ARG A 260 -9.34 -6.89 28.06
C ARG A 260 -10.42 -6.31 28.97
N ASP A 261 -11.63 -6.14 28.44
CA ASP A 261 -12.77 -5.50 29.11
C ASP A 261 -13.71 -6.51 29.80
N ASP A 262 -13.39 -7.81 29.84
CA ASP A 262 -14.10 -8.81 30.66
C ASP A 262 -13.12 -9.85 31.24
N ARG A 263 -12.93 -9.78 32.56
CA ARG A 263 -12.03 -10.69 33.31
C ARG A 263 -12.69 -12.00 33.75
N SER A 264 -13.95 -12.24 33.39
CA SER A 264 -14.67 -13.44 33.81
C SER A 264 -14.32 -14.67 32.94
N VAL A 265 -14.23 -15.83 33.59
CA VAL A 265 -13.62 -17.05 33.03
C VAL A 265 -14.62 -18.21 33.00
N ILE A 266 -14.59 -18.99 31.92
CA ILE A 266 -15.23 -20.31 31.78
C ILE A 266 -14.13 -21.35 31.53
N LYS A 267 -13.93 -22.24 32.51
CA LYS A 267 -12.99 -23.39 32.42
C LYS A 267 -11.58 -23.05 31.91
N GLY A 268 -11.09 -21.82 32.11
CA GLY A 268 -9.77 -21.35 31.68
C GLY A 268 -9.74 -20.48 30.42
N SER A 269 -10.90 -20.20 29.80
CA SER A 269 -11.05 -19.22 28.70
C SER A 269 -11.94 -18.05 29.10
N LEU A 270 -11.86 -16.93 28.38
CA LEU A 270 -12.72 -15.75 28.55
C LEU A 270 -14.22 -16.07 28.45
N ARG A 271 -15.05 -15.23 29.08
CA ARG A 271 -16.50 -15.19 28.82
C ARG A 271 -16.91 -14.41 27.58
N CYS A 272 -16.29 -13.25 27.37
CA CYS A 272 -16.69 -12.30 26.33
C CYS A 272 -15.48 -11.62 25.72
N GLN A 273 -15.56 -11.33 24.42
CA GLN A 273 -14.52 -10.67 23.63
C GLN A 273 -15.13 -9.53 22.81
N ASP A 274 -14.32 -8.54 22.48
CA ASP A 274 -14.56 -7.61 21.38
C ASP A 274 -13.55 -7.89 20.25
N ILE A 275 -13.88 -7.46 19.03
CA ILE A 275 -12.96 -7.47 17.90
C ILE A 275 -12.22 -6.14 17.86
N TYR A 276 -10.90 -6.18 17.67
CA TYR A 276 -10.06 -5.01 17.46
C TYR A 276 -9.37 -5.07 16.10
N PHE A 277 -9.03 -3.91 15.58
CA PHE A 277 -8.23 -3.75 14.37
C PHE A 277 -7.20 -2.63 14.55
N ALA A 278 -6.01 -2.82 14.00
CA ALA A 278 -4.99 -1.79 13.86
C ALA A 278 -4.40 -1.84 12.44
N ALA A 279 -3.82 -0.73 11.99
CA ALA A 279 -3.15 -0.67 10.69
C ALA A 279 -1.79 0.01 10.77
N SER A 280 -0.84 -0.46 9.97
CA SER A 280 0.46 0.17 9.76
C SER A 280 0.50 0.88 8.41
N LEU A 281 0.94 2.14 8.43
CA LEU A 281 1.12 2.98 7.25
C LEU A 281 2.56 2.97 6.69
N ASP A 282 3.49 2.27 7.36
CA ASP A 282 4.93 2.29 7.08
C ASP A 282 5.52 0.89 6.78
N GLY A 283 4.66 -0.01 6.32
CA GLY A 283 5.05 -1.36 5.92
C GLY A 283 5.30 -2.31 7.09
N GLY A 284 4.59 -2.13 8.20
CA GLY A 284 4.61 -2.99 9.39
C GLY A 284 5.59 -2.59 10.49
N ARG A 285 6.22 -1.41 10.41
CA ARG A 285 7.22 -0.95 11.39
C ARG A 285 6.59 -0.29 12.60
N THR A 286 5.54 0.50 12.40
CA THR A 286 4.71 1.11 13.45
C THR A 286 3.23 0.98 13.10
N PHE A 287 2.38 0.92 14.13
CA PHE A 287 0.93 0.79 13.99
C PHE A 287 0.21 2.03 14.52
N LEU A 288 -0.86 2.41 13.82
CA LEU A 288 -1.84 3.38 14.32
C LEU A 288 -2.52 2.84 15.59
N PRO A 289 -3.09 3.71 16.45
CA PRO A 289 -3.89 3.27 17.57
C PRO A 289 -4.99 2.30 17.14
N GLU A 290 -5.05 1.15 17.82
CA GLU A 290 -6.09 0.14 17.64
C GLU A 290 -7.49 0.77 17.82
N VAL A 291 -8.48 0.22 17.10
CA VAL A 291 -9.88 0.58 17.21
C VAL A 291 -10.73 -0.65 17.44
N LYS A 292 -11.78 -0.50 18.26
CA LYS A 292 -12.76 -1.55 18.48
C LYS A 292 -13.69 -1.63 17.27
N VAL A 293 -13.83 -2.82 16.70
CA VAL A 293 -14.65 -3.09 15.50
C VAL A 293 -16.07 -3.48 15.87
N SER A 294 -16.24 -4.32 16.91
CA SER A 294 -17.56 -4.84 17.29
C SER A 294 -18.39 -3.84 18.09
N SER A 295 -19.64 -3.59 17.67
CA SER A 295 -20.60 -2.78 18.44
C SER A 295 -20.98 -3.44 19.78
N ALA A 296 -21.02 -4.77 19.85
CA ALA A 296 -21.29 -5.54 21.06
C ALA A 296 -20.34 -6.73 21.23
N LYS A 297 -20.21 -7.22 22.46
CA LYS A 297 -19.33 -8.34 22.80
C LYS A 297 -19.87 -9.66 22.24
N THR A 298 -18.98 -10.47 21.67
CA THR A 298 -19.25 -11.90 21.44
C THR A 298 -19.07 -12.62 22.78
N CYS A 299 -20.14 -13.23 23.30
CA CYS A 299 -20.19 -13.82 24.63
C CYS A 299 -20.62 -15.30 24.56
N PRO A 300 -19.73 -16.22 24.16
CA PRO A 300 -20.09 -17.60 23.78
C PRO A 300 -20.58 -18.51 24.92
N SER A 301 -20.76 -17.94 26.12
CA SER A 301 -21.23 -18.55 27.36
C SER A 301 -22.71 -18.94 27.43
N ASP A 302 -23.53 -18.58 26.43
CA ASP A 302 -24.95 -18.98 26.34
C ASP A 302 -25.08 -20.52 26.37
N GLN A 303 -26.08 -21.06 27.07
CA GLN A 303 -26.34 -22.50 27.13
C GLN A 303 -26.55 -23.13 25.75
N ARG A 304 -27.05 -22.37 24.77
CA ARG A 304 -27.25 -22.80 23.39
C ARG A 304 -25.92 -22.98 22.63
N ASN A 305 -24.85 -22.29 23.02
CA ASN A 305 -23.55 -22.31 22.36
C ASN A 305 -22.45 -23.00 23.17
N ILE A 306 -22.66 -23.28 24.46
CA ILE A 306 -21.59 -23.74 25.37
C ILE A 306 -20.85 -24.99 24.89
N ALA A 307 -21.52 -25.91 24.19
CA ALA A 307 -20.87 -27.09 23.61
C ALA A 307 -19.89 -26.71 22.49
N THR A 308 -20.33 -25.86 21.55
CA THR A 308 -19.47 -25.30 20.49
C THR A 308 -18.35 -24.45 21.07
N ALA A 309 -18.64 -23.59 22.05
CA ALA A 309 -17.67 -22.71 22.71
C ALA A 309 -16.55 -23.46 23.44
N LEU A 310 -16.80 -24.67 23.93
CA LEU A 310 -15.76 -25.51 24.55
C LEU A 310 -14.76 -26.07 23.54
N ARG A 311 -15.13 -26.15 22.25
CA ARG A 311 -14.23 -26.53 21.15
C ARG A 311 -13.64 -25.30 20.45
N PHE A 312 -14.47 -24.30 20.19
CA PHE A 312 -14.14 -23.08 19.44
C PHE A 312 -14.34 -21.84 20.32
N PRO A 313 -13.46 -21.55 21.31
CA PRO A 313 -13.71 -20.54 22.33
C PRO A 313 -13.72 -19.08 21.83
N ALA A 314 -13.03 -18.80 20.72
CA ALA A 314 -13.09 -17.53 20.01
C ALA A 314 -13.88 -17.65 18.68
N GLY A 315 -14.83 -18.60 18.61
CA GLY A 315 -15.56 -18.91 17.39
C GLY A 315 -14.68 -19.50 16.27
N GLY A 316 -13.48 -19.95 16.60
CA GLY A 316 -12.53 -20.54 15.68
C GLY A 316 -11.08 -20.23 16.03
N GLU A 317 -10.16 -20.82 15.26
CA GLU A 317 -8.72 -20.65 15.40
C GLU A 317 -8.16 -19.58 14.44
N TYR A 318 -8.94 -19.17 13.42
CA TYR A 318 -8.72 -18.03 12.52
C TYR A 318 -10.01 -17.21 12.31
N MET A 319 -9.87 -16.01 11.72
CA MET A 319 -10.97 -15.15 11.26
C MET A 319 -10.67 -14.65 9.83
N GLY A 320 -11.68 -14.13 9.13
CA GLY A 320 -11.51 -13.56 7.81
C GLY A 320 -11.07 -12.10 7.87
N LEU A 321 -9.94 -11.78 7.23
CA LEU A 321 -9.52 -10.42 6.92
C LEU A 321 -9.01 -10.40 5.47
N ALA A 322 -9.59 -9.53 4.65
CA ALA A 322 -9.17 -9.37 3.26
C ALA A 322 -9.11 -7.88 2.88
N ALA A 323 -8.15 -7.52 2.03
CA ALA A 323 -8.04 -6.17 1.47
C ALA A 323 -8.69 -6.10 0.08
N ALA A 324 -9.59 -5.14 -0.11
CA ALA A 324 -10.21 -4.84 -1.39
C ALA A 324 -9.25 -4.01 -2.29
N PRO A 325 -9.39 -4.08 -3.63
CA PRO A 325 -8.62 -3.25 -4.57
C PRO A 325 -8.70 -1.73 -4.33
N ASP A 326 -9.76 -1.23 -3.71
CA ASP A 326 -9.92 0.19 -3.36
C ASP A 326 -9.14 0.62 -2.10
N GLY A 327 -8.53 -0.33 -1.38
CA GLY A 327 -7.76 -0.14 -0.15
C GLY A 327 -8.54 -0.42 1.13
N THR A 328 -9.84 -0.73 1.06
CA THR A 328 -10.69 -1.06 2.21
C THR A 328 -10.38 -2.46 2.75
N PHE A 329 -10.29 -2.61 4.06
CA PHE A 329 -10.22 -3.92 4.71
C PHE A 329 -11.63 -4.41 5.04
N HIS A 330 -11.94 -5.66 4.71
CA HIS A 330 -13.17 -6.32 5.11
C HIS A 330 -12.86 -7.39 6.16
N LEU A 331 -13.59 -7.34 7.27
CA LEU A 331 -13.49 -8.27 8.38
C LEU A 331 -14.71 -9.20 8.37
N LEU A 332 -14.49 -10.47 8.72
CA LEU A 332 -15.51 -11.49 8.90
C LEU A 332 -15.15 -12.37 10.11
N TRP A 333 -16.01 -12.41 11.12
CA TRP A 333 -15.78 -13.15 12.36
C TRP A 333 -17.03 -13.91 12.83
N ALA A 334 -16.81 -14.82 13.77
CA ALA A 334 -17.84 -15.62 14.43
C ALA A 334 -18.30 -14.90 15.71
N ASP A 335 -19.54 -14.40 15.70
CA ASP A 335 -20.11 -13.59 16.77
C ASP A 335 -21.25 -14.32 17.47
N SER A 336 -21.19 -14.39 18.80
CA SER A 336 -22.13 -15.12 19.64
C SER A 336 -23.03 -14.22 20.49
N ARG A 337 -23.10 -12.91 20.21
CA ARG A 337 -23.96 -11.97 20.98
C ARG A 337 -25.44 -12.35 20.98
N ASP A 338 -25.90 -13.00 19.92
CA ASP A 338 -27.27 -13.48 19.73
C ASP A 338 -27.48 -14.93 20.29
N GLY A 339 -26.42 -15.50 20.88
CA GLY A 339 -26.39 -16.70 21.72
C GLY A 339 -26.02 -18.01 21.03
N VAL A 340 -25.74 -17.98 19.72
CA VAL A 340 -24.99 -19.00 18.96
C VAL A 340 -24.04 -18.25 18.02
N TYR A 341 -22.93 -18.86 17.59
CA TYR A 341 -22.04 -18.17 16.66
C TYR A 341 -22.72 -17.95 15.30
N GLN A 342 -22.79 -16.70 14.87
CA GLN A 342 -23.26 -16.25 13.58
C GLN A 342 -22.15 -15.45 12.89
N LEU A 343 -22.17 -15.36 11.57
CA LEU A 343 -21.17 -14.58 10.85
C LEU A 343 -21.53 -13.10 10.92
N ARG A 344 -20.60 -12.28 11.40
CA ARG A 344 -20.66 -10.82 11.31
C ARG A 344 -19.48 -10.27 10.56
N GLY A 345 -19.68 -9.12 9.93
CA GLY A 345 -18.64 -8.44 9.17
C GLY A 345 -18.73 -6.93 9.26
N ALA A 346 -17.59 -6.27 9.07
CA ALA A 346 -17.41 -4.83 9.10
C ALA A 346 -16.32 -4.44 8.09
N THR A 347 -16.25 -3.15 7.77
CA THR A 347 -15.17 -2.58 6.95
C THR A 347 -14.28 -1.70 7.81
N ALA A 348 -12.96 -1.76 7.61
CA ALA A 348 -12.00 -0.82 8.18
C ALA A 348 -11.24 -0.09 7.08
N SER A 349 -11.02 1.22 7.25
CA SER A 349 -10.27 2.07 6.34
C SER A 349 -9.34 2.98 7.12
N THR A 350 -8.12 3.18 6.62
CA THR A 350 -7.19 4.15 7.22
C THR A 350 -7.41 5.54 6.64
N HIS A 351 -7.58 6.52 7.51
CA HIS A 351 -7.55 7.93 7.16
C HIS A 351 -6.32 8.56 7.81
N THR A 352 -5.30 8.84 7.01
CA THR A 352 -4.33 9.87 7.37
C THR A 352 -5.07 11.17 7.64
N ALA A 353 -4.73 11.87 8.73
CA ALA A 353 -5.21 13.23 8.96
C ALA A 353 -4.85 14.05 7.72
N ALA A 354 -5.87 14.65 7.10
CA ALA A 354 -5.94 15.03 5.69
C ALA A 354 -4.58 15.24 4.99
N GLN A 355 -4.33 14.56 3.86
CA GLN A 355 -5.18 14.71 2.67
C GLN A 355 -5.96 13.43 2.30
N PRO A 356 -7.17 13.53 1.67
CA PRO A 356 -8.14 12.43 1.61
C PRO A 356 -7.83 11.34 0.55
N ASN A 357 -8.66 10.27 0.49
CA ASN A 357 -8.33 8.93 -0.05
C ASN A 357 -9.01 8.54 -1.40
N GLY A 358 -8.35 7.68 -2.21
CA GLY A 358 -8.94 6.93 -3.35
C GLY A 358 -9.03 7.62 -4.74
N GLY A 359 -8.56 6.99 -5.83
CA GLY A 359 -8.91 7.37 -7.23
C GLY A 359 -8.42 8.74 -7.72
N GLY A 360 -9.13 9.82 -7.39
CA GLY A 360 -8.70 11.22 -7.61
C GLY A 360 -7.72 11.74 -6.56
N HIS A 361 -7.27 10.90 -5.63
CA HIS A 361 -6.68 11.33 -4.36
C HIS A 361 -5.19 11.00 -4.17
N ARG A 362 -4.64 10.01 -4.90
CA ARG A 362 -3.20 10.06 -5.26
C ARG A 362 -2.88 11.39 -5.96
N GLU A 363 -3.87 11.88 -6.70
CA GLU A 363 -3.79 13.13 -7.42
C GLU A 363 -4.02 14.35 -6.52
N SER A 364 -5.03 14.41 -5.64
CA SER A 364 -5.27 15.59 -4.79
C SER A 364 -4.09 15.94 -3.87
N GLY A 365 -3.41 14.92 -3.34
CA GLY A 365 -2.17 15.12 -2.59
C GLY A 365 -1.07 15.71 -3.47
N ARG A 366 -0.85 15.13 -4.66
CA ARG A 366 0.09 15.62 -5.68
C ARG A 366 -0.28 17.02 -6.19
N GLU A 367 -1.56 17.35 -6.26
CA GLU A 367 -2.11 18.62 -6.72
C GLU A 367 -1.81 19.76 -5.73
N SER A 368 -1.96 19.47 -4.43
CA SER A 368 -1.58 20.36 -3.34
C SER A 368 -0.05 20.49 -3.22
N TRP A 369 0.69 19.38 -3.09
CA TRP A 369 2.14 19.48 -2.85
C TRP A 369 2.95 19.91 -4.09
N GLN A 370 2.54 19.54 -5.32
CA GLN A 370 3.12 20.12 -6.55
C GLN A 370 2.55 21.49 -6.90
N LYS A 371 1.60 22.03 -6.12
CA LYS A 371 1.03 23.37 -6.27
C LYS A 371 0.52 23.62 -7.70
N VAL A 372 -0.34 22.73 -8.19
CA VAL A 372 -0.84 22.76 -9.58
C VAL A 372 -1.44 24.11 -9.96
N SER A 373 -2.16 24.77 -9.04
CA SER A 373 -2.70 26.12 -9.27
C SER A 373 -1.58 27.13 -9.54
N GLU A 374 -0.52 27.16 -8.72
CA GLU A 374 0.65 28.03 -8.93
C GLU A 374 1.38 27.70 -10.24
N ILE A 375 1.43 26.42 -10.66
CA ILE A 375 1.96 26.00 -11.97
C ILE A 375 1.08 26.53 -13.11
N PHE A 376 -0.25 26.41 -13.02
CA PHE A 376 -1.17 26.84 -14.07
C PHE A 376 -1.24 28.38 -14.18
N GLU A 377 -1.13 29.09 -13.07
CA GLU A 377 -0.89 30.54 -13.02
C GLU A 377 0.44 30.92 -13.67
N ALA A 378 1.52 30.17 -13.38
CA ALA A 378 2.83 30.36 -13.99
C ALA A 378 2.81 30.10 -15.51
N MET A 379 2.01 29.15 -15.98
CA MET A 379 1.74 28.90 -17.40
C MET A 379 0.80 29.94 -18.04
N GLN A 380 0.01 30.67 -17.25
CA GLN A 380 -1.11 31.52 -17.70
C GLN A 380 -2.22 30.76 -18.45
N VAL A 381 -2.53 29.54 -18.00
CA VAL A 381 -3.62 28.72 -18.54
C VAL A 381 -4.96 29.47 -18.42
N LYS A 382 -5.76 29.41 -19.50
CA LYS A 382 -7.10 30.00 -19.59
C LYS A 382 -8.03 29.05 -20.37
N PRO A 383 -9.35 29.15 -20.21
CA PRO A 383 -10.31 28.54 -21.13
C PRO A 383 -10.00 28.94 -22.59
N GLY A 384 -10.05 27.97 -23.51
CA GLY A 384 -9.70 28.15 -24.92
C GLY A 384 -8.20 28.09 -25.25
N ALA A 385 -7.31 27.94 -24.27
CA ALA A 385 -5.86 27.87 -24.52
C ALA A 385 -5.44 26.54 -25.18
N VAL A 386 -4.37 26.59 -25.98
CA VAL A 386 -3.68 25.42 -26.54
C VAL A 386 -2.38 25.21 -25.77
N VAL A 387 -2.24 24.08 -25.09
CA VAL A 387 -1.11 23.79 -24.20
C VAL A 387 -0.51 22.41 -24.47
N ALA A 388 0.72 22.17 -24.00
CA ALA A 388 1.31 20.83 -23.99
C ALA A 388 1.84 20.40 -22.62
N ASP A 389 1.82 19.08 -22.40
CA ASP A 389 2.37 18.36 -21.26
C ASP A 389 3.45 17.42 -21.83
N ILE A 390 4.72 17.70 -21.58
CA ILE A 390 5.87 16.97 -22.15
C ILE A 390 6.49 16.06 -21.09
N GLY A 391 6.60 14.77 -21.42
CA GLY A 391 6.83 13.72 -20.41
C GLY A 391 5.55 13.43 -19.64
N ALA A 392 4.41 13.41 -20.34
CA ALA A 392 3.08 13.33 -19.75
C ALA A 392 2.85 12.07 -18.88
N GLY A 393 3.63 10.99 -19.08
CA GLY A 393 3.66 9.84 -18.19
C GLY A 393 2.32 9.11 -18.10
N ASP A 394 1.67 9.19 -16.94
CA ASP A 394 0.35 8.62 -16.67
C ASP A 394 -0.81 9.62 -16.84
N GLY A 395 -0.52 10.85 -17.28
CA GLY A 395 -1.49 11.89 -17.62
C GLY A 395 -2.03 12.72 -16.45
N PHE A 396 -1.38 12.71 -15.29
CA PHE A 396 -1.81 13.50 -14.11
C PHE A 396 -1.97 15.00 -14.38
N PHE A 397 -1.02 15.64 -15.10
CA PHE A 397 -1.12 17.06 -15.47
C PHE A 397 -2.02 17.23 -16.69
N THR A 398 -1.89 16.36 -17.69
CA THR A 398 -2.77 16.30 -18.88
C THR A 398 -4.25 16.38 -18.53
N SER A 399 -4.76 15.57 -17.59
CA SER A 399 -6.18 15.56 -17.22
C SER A 399 -6.65 16.84 -16.52
N ARG A 400 -5.74 17.53 -15.82
CA ARG A 400 -5.98 18.83 -15.16
C ARG A 400 -5.94 19.98 -16.14
N LEU A 401 -4.96 19.99 -17.04
CA LEU A 401 -4.87 20.94 -18.15
C LEU A 401 -6.12 20.83 -19.02
N ALA A 402 -6.59 19.61 -19.33
CA ALA A 402 -7.78 19.36 -20.12
C ALA A 402 -9.03 19.99 -19.49
N LYS A 403 -9.18 19.89 -18.16
CA LYS A 403 -10.26 20.55 -17.41
C LYS A 403 -10.09 22.08 -17.38
N ALA A 404 -8.86 22.57 -17.21
CA ALA A 404 -8.56 24.01 -17.08
C ALA A 404 -8.68 24.80 -18.40
N VAL A 405 -8.38 24.18 -19.55
CA VAL A 405 -8.57 24.82 -20.88
C VAL A 405 -10.01 24.71 -21.40
N GLY A 406 -10.84 23.85 -20.81
CA GLY A 406 -12.24 23.66 -21.22
C GLY A 406 -12.41 23.03 -22.61
N SER A 407 -13.67 22.90 -23.06
CA SER A 407 -14.04 22.25 -24.33
C SER A 407 -13.40 22.88 -25.57
N ASP A 408 -13.18 24.20 -25.52
CA ASP A 408 -12.72 25.00 -26.66
C ASP A 408 -11.19 25.08 -26.74
N GLY A 409 -10.50 24.64 -25.68
CA GLY A 409 -9.05 24.53 -25.62
C GLY A 409 -8.53 23.17 -26.09
N ARG A 410 -7.20 22.97 -26.02
CA ARG A 410 -6.56 21.71 -26.40
C ARG A 410 -5.32 21.42 -25.58
N VAL A 411 -5.13 20.15 -25.23
CA VAL A 411 -3.90 19.65 -24.60
C VAL A 411 -3.19 18.66 -25.52
N HIS A 412 -1.94 18.95 -25.86
CA HIS A 412 -1.04 18.01 -26.51
C HIS A 412 -0.22 17.28 -25.45
N ALA A 413 -0.55 16.01 -25.19
CA ALA A 413 0.13 15.18 -24.19
C ALA A 413 1.20 14.34 -24.89
N VAL A 414 2.47 14.63 -24.63
CA VAL A 414 3.60 14.08 -25.38
C VAL A 414 4.46 13.20 -24.47
N ASP A 415 4.77 12.00 -24.95
CA ASP A 415 5.74 11.10 -24.32
C ASP A 415 6.51 10.31 -25.39
N VAL A 416 7.63 9.72 -25.01
CA VAL A 416 8.48 8.86 -25.87
C VAL A 416 8.39 7.38 -25.47
N ALA A 417 7.94 7.07 -24.26
CA ALA A 417 7.83 5.71 -23.77
C ALA A 417 6.49 5.09 -24.17
N ALA A 418 6.53 4.03 -24.98
CA ALA A 418 5.33 3.30 -25.41
C ALA A 418 4.42 2.86 -24.23
N ASP A 419 5.02 2.53 -23.09
CA ASP A 419 4.33 2.14 -21.86
C ASP A 419 3.60 3.30 -21.18
N ALA A 420 4.20 4.50 -21.18
CA ALA A 420 3.54 5.72 -20.72
C ALA A 420 2.37 6.05 -21.66
N LEU A 421 2.61 6.05 -22.97
CA LEU A 421 1.59 6.31 -23.99
C LEU A 421 0.40 5.34 -23.91
N ARG A 422 0.60 4.06 -23.58
CA ARG A 422 -0.52 3.13 -23.32
C ARG A 422 -1.37 3.54 -22.11
N ARG A 423 -0.73 3.88 -20.98
CA ARG A 423 -1.45 4.33 -19.76
C ARG A 423 -2.16 5.67 -19.97
N LEU A 424 -1.50 6.61 -20.66
CA LEU A 424 -2.02 7.92 -21.01
C LEU A 424 -3.24 7.83 -21.92
N ARG A 425 -3.22 6.99 -22.97
CA ARG A 425 -4.39 6.74 -23.83
C ARG A 425 -5.56 6.16 -23.03
N LYS A 426 -5.29 5.13 -22.21
CA LYS A 426 -6.32 4.56 -21.31
C LYS A 426 -6.92 5.61 -20.39
N ARG A 427 -6.12 6.50 -19.79
CA ARG A 427 -6.66 7.61 -18.99
C ARG A 427 -7.53 8.56 -19.82
N VAL A 428 -7.10 8.95 -21.01
CA VAL A 428 -7.86 9.86 -21.89
C VAL A 428 -9.22 9.26 -22.25
N GLU A 429 -9.29 7.94 -22.43
CA GLU A 429 -10.53 7.18 -22.63
C GLU A 429 -11.37 7.11 -21.34
N ASP A 430 -10.79 6.69 -20.21
CA ASP A 430 -11.46 6.54 -18.91
C ASP A 430 -12.03 7.87 -18.37
N ASP A 431 -11.27 8.97 -18.50
CA ASP A 431 -11.64 10.33 -18.07
C ASP A 431 -12.46 11.09 -19.16
N ALA A 432 -12.76 10.46 -20.31
CA ALA A 432 -13.51 11.01 -21.45
C ALA A 432 -12.99 12.37 -21.99
N LEU A 433 -11.67 12.53 -22.09
CA LEU A 433 -11.01 13.81 -22.36
C LEU A 433 -10.92 14.14 -23.87
N ALA A 434 -12.06 14.52 -24.46
CA ALA A 434 -12.19 14.82 -25.90
C ALA A 434 -11.29 15.95 -26.43
N ASN A 435 -10.74 16.81 -25.56
CA ASN A 435 -9.84 17.92 -25.91
C ASN A 435 -8.34 17.57 -25.74
N VAL A 436 -7.99 16.32 -25.44
CA VAL A 436 -6.60 15.83 -25.37
C VAL A 436 -6.18 15.20 -26.70
N SER A 437 -4.92 15.37 -27.08
CA SER A 437 -4.29 14.70 -28.21
C SER A 437 -2.98 14.07 -27.75
N VAL A 438 -2.95 12.73 -27.71
CA VAL A 438 -1.77 11.96 -27.28
C VAL A 438 -0.80 11.82 -28.45
N ILE A 439 0.42 12.32 -28.29
CA ILE A 439 1.46 12.35 -29.32
C ILE A 439 2.66 11.51 -28.87
N GLU A 440 3.09 10.61 -29.74
CA GLU A 440 4.36 9.92 -29.60
C GLU A 440 5.47 10.82 -30.15
N GLY A 441 6.30 11.38 -29.26
CA GLY A 441 7.43 12.21 -29.63
C GLY A 441 8.66 11.39 -30.06
N SER A 442 9.78 12.07 -30.26
CA SER A 442 11.11 11.46 -30.27
C SER A 442 12.00 12.11 -29.22
N VAL A 443 13.21 11.58 -29.05
CA VAL A 443 14.26 12.15 -28.17
C VAL A 443 14.58 13.62 -28.48
N GLU A 444 14.38 14.05 -29.73
CA GLU A 444 14.79 15.37 -30.25
C GLU A 444 13.61 16.26 -30.66
N ASP A 445 12.41 15.70 -30.86
CA ASP A 445 11.27 16.40 -31.41
C ASP A 445 9.95 15.99 -30.70
N PRO A 446 9.24 16.91 -30.02
CA PRO A 446 7.96 16.62 -29.38
C PRO A 446 6.80 16.53 -30.39
N ARG A 447 7.06 16.76 -31.69
CA ARG A 447 6.09 16.73 -32.81
C ARG A 447 4.87 17.63 -32.59
N LEU A 448 5.10 18.78 -31.97
CA LEU A 448 4.11 19.84 -31.77
C LEU A 448 4.01 20.75 -33.01
N PRO A 449 2.85 21.37 -33.29
CA PRO A 449 2.71 22.32 -34.38
C PRO A 449 3.36 23.67 -34.05
N ASP A 450 4.12 24.23 -35.00
CA ASP A 450 4.78 25.54 -34.88
C ASP A 450 3.79 26.69 -34.62
N GLY A 451 4.19 27.65 -33.78
CA GLY A 451 3.48 28.91 -33.51
C GLY A 451 2.07 28.75 -32.94
N SER A 452 1.74 27.60 -32.36
CA SER A 452 0.35 27.21 -32.05
C SER A 452 0.01 27.10 -30.56
N LEU A 453 1.01 26.99 -29.67
CA LEU A 453 0.81 26.80 -28.23
C LEU A 453 0.92 28.11 -27.44
N ASP A 454 0.05 28.27 -26.45
CA ASP A 454 0.10 29.33 -25.44
C ASP A 454 1.05 28.97 -24.28
N ALA A 455 1.13 27.69 -23.90
CA ALA A 455 2.05 27.22 -22.88
C ALA A 455 2.53 25.76 -23.07
N ILE A 456 3.72 25.45 -22.55
CA ILE A 456 4.30 24.11 -22.46
C ILE A 456 4.68 23.84 -21.01
N LEU A 457 4.34 22.66 -20.50
CA LEU A 457 4.70 22.17 -19.18
C LEU A 457 5.68 20.98 -19.28
N ILE A 458 6.66 20.95 -18.37
CA ILE A 458 7.54 19.79 -18.11
C ILE A 458 7.61 19.61 -16.60
N VAL A 459 7.30 18.42 -16.08
CA VAL A 459 7.42 18.12 -14.64
C VAL A 459 8.04 16.75 -14.40
N ASN A 460 9.21 16.71 -13.74
CA ASN A 460 9.99 15.50 -13.48
C ASN A 460 10.34 14.69 -14.76
N ALA A 461 10.71 15.38 -15.84
CA ALA A 461 11.00 14.76 -17.14
C ALA A 461 12.18 15.41 -17.89
N TYR A 462 12.63 16.61 -17.49
CA TYR A 462 13.76 17.27 -18.13
C TYR A 462 15.09 16.55 -17.83
N HIS A 463 15.23 15.93 -16.66
CA HIS A 463 16.43 15.15 -16.30
C HIS A 463 16.62 13.89 -17.16
N GLU A 464 15.56 13.38 -17.78
CA GLU A 464 15.59 12.25 -18.73
C GLU A 464 16.02 12.67 -20.15
N MET A 465 16.04 13.96 -20.45
CA MET A 465 16.31 14.45 -21.81
C MET A 465 17.79 14.32 -22.17
N THR A 466 18.09 13.42 -23.12
CA THR A 466 19.44 13.23 -23.67
C THR A 466 19.79 14.25 -24.77
N ALA A 467 18.79 14.87 -25.41
CA ALA A 467 18.97 15.93 -26.43
C ALA A 467 18.22 17.25 -26.09
N PRO A 468 18.46 17.86 -24.90
CA PRO A 468 17.67 18.99 -24.41
C PRO A 468 17.72 20.22 -25.33
N GLN A 469 18.82 20.45 -26.04
CA GLN A 469 18.93 21.59 -26.98
C GLN A 469 17.99 21.46 -28.19
N ALA A 470 17.88 20.27 -28.78
CA ALA A 470 16.96 20.03 -29.91
C ALA A 470 15.50 20.15 -29.45
N MET A 471 15.18 19.52 -28.31
CA MET A 471 13.87 19.57 -27.68
C MET A 471 13.44 21.01 -27.36
N LEU A 472 14.32 21.80 -26.73
CA LEU A 472 14.07 23.22 -26.44
C LEU A 472 13.88 24.07 -27.71
N ALA A 473 14.67 23.82 -28.77
CA ALA A 473 14.50 24.54 -30.04
C ALA A 473 13.12 24.26 -30.67
N LYS A 474 12.64 23.01 -30.60
CA LYS A 474 11.30 22.62 -31.07
C LYS A 474 10.17 23.18 -30.19
N MET A 475 10.31 23.12 -28.87
CA MET A 475 9.38 23.78 -27.94
C MET A 475 9.29 25.29 -28.20
N LYS A 476 10.41 25.94 -28.49
CA LYS A 476 10.45 27.37 -28.84
C LYS A 476 9.72 27.67 -30.16
N ALA A 477 9.85 26.80 -31.16
CA ALA A 477 9.13 26.93 -32.42
C ALA A 477 7.61 26.71 -32.25
N ALA A 478 7.19 25.77 -31.39
CA ALA A 478 5.79 25.49 -31.08
C ALA A 478 5.06 26.62 -30.32
N LEU A 479 5.78 27.40 -29.51
CA LEU A 479 5.20 28.50 -28.72
C LEU A 479 4.86 29.73 -29.57
N ARG A 480 3.68 30.31 -29.31
CA ARG A 480 3.29 31.64 -29.78
C ARG A 480 4.18 32.74 -29.17
N PRO A 481 4.27 33.93 -29.79
CA PRO A 481 4.87 35.11 -29.17
C PRO A 481 4.22 35.40 -27.80
N GLY A 482 5.04 35.49 -26.75
CA GLY A 482 4.57 35.66 -25.36
C GLY A 482 4.16 34.37 -24.64
N GLY A 483 4.12 33.23 -25.34
CA GLY A 483 3.87 31.91 -24.74
C GLY A 483 4.96 31.50 -23.75
N ARG A 484 4.60 30.57 -22.86
CA ARG A 484 5.44 30.19 -21.70
C ARG A 484 5.87 28.73 -21.73
N LEU A 485 7.13 28.48 -21.38
CA LEU A 485 7.64 27.16 -21.01
C LEU A 485 7.83 27.15 -19.49
N VAL A 486 7.15 26.23 -18.80
CA VAL A 486 7.25 26.03 -17.35
C VAL A 486 7.87 24.66 -17.07
N ILE A 487 8.94 24.66 -16.29
CA ILE A 487 9.70 23.45 -15.95
C ILE A 487 9.74 23.32 -14.43
N VAL A 488 9.39 22.13 -13.92
CA VAL A 488 9.45 21.79 -12.48
C VAL A 488 10.24 20.49 -12.29
N GLU A 489 11.37 20.55 -11.58
CA GLU A 489 12.28 19.41 -11.42
C GLU A 489 12.77 19.30 -9.98
N PRO A 490 13.09 18.08 -9.49
CA PRO A 490 13.67 17.87 -8.18
C PRO A 490 15.19 18.10 -8.20
N ILE A 491 15.74 18.48 -7.04
CA ILE A 491 17.18 18.44 -6.75
C ILE A 491 17.41 18.25 -5.25
N ALA A 492 18.17 17.23 -4.86
CA ALA A 492 18.61 17.11 -3.47
C ALA A 492 19.62 18.21 -3.13
N PRO A 493 19.50 18.92 -2.00
CA PRO A 493 20.45 19.98 -1.60
C PRO A 493 21.91 19.53 -1.61
N SER A 494 22.20 18.29 -1.19
CA SER A 494 23.54 17.68 -1.16
C SER A 494 24.14 17.37 -2.55
N ARG A 495 23.35 17.48 -3.62
CA ARG A 495 23.76 17.17 -5.00
C ARG A 495 23.69 18.35 -5.96
N ARG A 496 23.21 19.52 -5.52
CA ARG A 496 23.13 20.77 -6.30
C ARG A 496 24.44 21.14 -7.03
N GLU A 497 25.60 20.87 -6.41
CA GLU A 497 26.94 21.17 -6.94
C GLU A 497 27.61 19.99 -7.70
N ARG A 498 26.92 18.85 -7.85
CA ARG A 498 27.43 17.69 -8.59
C ARG A 498 27.33 17.89 -10.10
N THR A 499 27.97 17.01 -10.87
CA THR A 499 27.92 17.09 -12.34
C THR A 499 26.50 16.83 -12.85
N ARG A 500 26.17 17.32 -14.06
CA ARG A 500 24.90 16.96 -14.73
C ARG A 500 24.72 15.44 -14.77
N GLN A 501 25.77 14.68 -15.08
CA GLN A 501 25.70 13.23 -15.18
C GLN A 501 25.37 12.57 -13.84
N ASP A 502 25.91 13.07 -12.73
CA ASP A 502 25.57 12.56 -11.40
C ASP A 502 24.11 12.87 -11.04
N GLN A 503 23.64 14.08 -11.32
CA GLN A 503 22.26 14.49 -11.04
C GLN A 503 21.26 13.68 -11.87
N THR A 504 21.44 13.58 -13.20
CA THR A 504 20.50 12.86 -14.06
C THR A 504 20.46 11.35 -13.75
N ARG A 505 21.59 10.73 -13.36
CA ARG A 505 21.61 9.34 -12.85
C ARG A 505 20.82 9.13 -11.55
N ASN A 506 20.49 10.21 -10.83
CA ASN A 506 19.68 10.18 -9.61
C ASN A 506 18.23 10.69 -9.87
N HIS A 507 17.82 10.81 -11.14
CA HIS A 507 16.51 11.34 -11.56
C HIS A 507 16.20 12.75 -11.01
N GLU A 508 17.22 13.62 -11.04
CA GLU A 508 17.15 15.01 -10.60
C GLU A 508 18.00 15.92 -11.49
N ILE A 509 17.78 17.23 -11.44
CA ILE A 509 18.60 18.22 -12.16
C ILE A 509 18.50 19.60 -11.52
N ALA A 510 19.64 20.25 -11.29
CA ALA A 510 19.69 21.60 -10.73
C ALA A 510 19.27 22.67 -11.76
N ALA A 511 18.53 23.69 -11.32
CA ALA A 511 18.05 24.79 -12.16
C ALA A 511 19.17 25.47 -12.98
N ALA A 512 20.41 25.52 -12.46
CA ALA A 512 21.56 26.08 -13.15
C ALA A 512 21.81 25.46 -14.54
N PHE A 513 21.68 24.13 -14.66
CA PHE A 513 21.85 23.42 -15.94
C PHE A 513 20.73 23.75 -16.93
N VAL A 514 19.48 23.73 -16.47
CA VAL A 514 18.31 24.02 -17.33
C VAL A 514 18.27 25.48 -17.76
N ARG A 515 18.70 26.41 -16.90
CA ARG A 515 18.84 27.85 -17.24
C ARG A 515 19.93 28.10 -18.28
N ALA A 516 21.05 27.37 -18.21
CA ALA A 516 22.09 27.44 -19.22
C ALA A 516 21.57 26.90 -20.57
N ASP A 517 20.89 25.76 -20.55
CA ASP A 517 20.30 25.16 -21.75
C ASP A 517 19.28 26.08 -22.42
N ALA A 518 18.32 26.59 -21.64
CA ALA A 518 17.25 27.46 -22.12
C ALA A 518 17.79 28.77 -22.71
N ARG A 519 18.84 29.34 -22.09
CA ARG A 519 19.52 30.53 -22.62
C ARG A 519 20.20 30.25 -23.97
N ALA A 520 20.83 29.08 -24.13
CA ALA A 520 21.44 28.68 -25.40
C ALA A 520 20.41 28.49 -26.51
N ALA A 521 19.22 27.93 -26.19
CA ALA A 521 18.08 27.86 -27.09
C ALA A 521 17.38 29.24 -27.35
N GLY A 522 17.83 30.31 -26.69
CA GLY A 522 17.29 31.66 -26.84
C GLY A 522 15.91 31.84 -26.19
N PHE A 523 15.69 31.23 -25.03
CA PHE A 523 14.66 31.63 -24.08
C PHE A 523 15.20 32.69 -23.11
N ARG A 524 14.30 33.53 -22.61
CA ARG A 524 14.53 34.43 -21.48
C ARG A 524 13.80 33.92 -20.23
N GLU A 525 14.49 33.97 -19.11
CA GLU A 525 13.92 33.75 -17.78
C GLU A 525 12.89 34.83 -17.42
N VAL A 526 11.75 34.38 -16.92
CA VAL A 526 10.66 35.23 -16.41
C VAL A 526 10.63 35.17 -14.88
N VAL A 527 10.69 33.96 -14.31
CA VAL A 527 10.71 33.69 -12.88
C VAL A 527 11.49 32.40 -12.62
N LEU A 528 12.28 32.37 -11.53
CA LEU A 528 12.76 31.15 -10.89
C LEU A 528 12.24 31.14 -9.44
N ARG A 529 11.68 30.02 -9.00
CA ARG A 529 11.38 29.73 -7.60
C ARG A 529 12.17 28.48 -7.20
N ASP A 530 13.18 28.65 -6.36
CA ASP A 530 14.08 27.57 -5.93
C ASP A 530 14.44 27.78 -4.45
N PRO A 531 13.84 27.00 -3.51
CA PRO A 531 12.82 25.98 -3.73
C PRO A 531 11.44 26.57 -4.12
N PHE A 532 10.65 25.78 -4.85
CA PHE A 532 9.24 26.04 -5.17
C PHE A 532 8.30 25.22 -4.27
N THR A 533 8.62 23.94 -4.08
CA THR A 533 7.94 23.02 -3.16
C THR A 533 8.90 21.95 -2.65
N ALA A 534 8.49 21.17 -1.65
CA ALA A 534 9.21 19.99 -1.18
C ALA A 534 8.36 18.75 -1.45
N ARG A 535 8.96 17.69 -2.01
CA ARG A 535 8.28 16.41 -2.15
C ARG A 535 8.15 15.75 -0.76
N PRO A 536 6.94 15.36 -0.31
CA PRO A 536 6.72 14.85 1.05
C PRO A 536 7.44 13.53 1.39
N GLN A 537 7.87 12.78 0.37
CA GLN A 537 8.35 11.39 0.50
C GLN A 537 9.86 11.28 0.77
N ASP A 538 10.66 12.16 0.17
CA ASP A 538 12.14 12.08 0.15
C ASP A 538 12.82 13.40 0.60
N ARG A 539 12.03 14.45 0.91
CA ARG A 539 12.49 15.82 1.16
C ARG A 539 13.32 16.42 0.01
N ALA A 540 13.21 15.89 -1.20
CA ALA A 540 13.78 16.55 -2.37
C ALA A 540 13.05 17.88 -2.60
N GLU A 541 13.81 18.96 -2.73
CA GLU A 541 13.27 20.26 -3.13
C GLU A 541 12.98 20.22 -4.62
N GLN A 542 11.78 20.62 -5.03
CA GLN A 542 11.53 20.96 -6.43
C GLN A 542 11.71 22.46 -6.62
N TRP A 543 12.29 22.86 -7.75
CA TRP A 543 12.29 24.24 -8.23
C TRP A 543 11.32 24.39 -9.41
N MET A 544 10.86 25.62 -9.66
CA MET A 544 10.06 25.98 -10.84
C MET A 544 10.73 27.10 -11.62
N LEU A 545 10.95 26.90 -12.91
CA LEU A 545 11.49 27.88 -13.84
C LEU A 545 10.44 28.23 -14.91
N VAL A 546 10.20 29.52 -15.10
CA VAL A 546 9.29 30.06 -16.13
C VAL A 546 10.13 30.78 -17.19
N LEU A 547 9.95 30.37 -18.44
CA LEU A 547 10.70 30.81 -19.61
C LEU A 547 9.74 31.36 -20.67
N THR A 548 10.23 32.28 -21.51
CA THR A 548 9.53 32.74 -22.71
C THR A 548 10.53 32.91 -23.87
N PRO A 549 10.16 32.65 -25.13
CA PRO A 549 11.04 32.93 -26.27
C PRO A 549 11.52 34.38 -26.30
N GLN A 550 12.79 34.62 -26.66
CA GLN A 550 13.26 35.97 -26.97
C GLN A 550 12.68 36.44 -28.31
N THR A 551 12.10 37.64 -28.33
CA THR A 551 11.63 38.30 -29.56
C THR A 551 12.79 38.98 -30.29
N GLN A 552 12.62 39.22 -31.60
CA GLN A 552 13.64 39.90 -32.42
C GLN A 552 14.05 41.25 -31.82
N GLU A 553 13.09 42.10 -31.42
CA GLU A 553 13.36 43.39 -30.77
C GLU A 553 14.23 43.29 -29.49
N THR A 554 14.08 42.20 -28.71
CA THR A 554 14.92 41.99 -27.53
C THR A 554 16.35 41.56 -27.88
N ASN A 555 16.54 40.87 -29.01
CA ASN A 555 17.87 40.54 -29.52
C ASN A 555 18.54 41.80 -30.11
N ASP A 556 17.79 42.61 -30.85
CA ASP A 556 18.28 43.85 -31.45
C ASP A 556 18.69 44.86 -30.36
N ARG A 557 17.87 45.06 -29.32
CA ARG A 557 18.26 45.86 -28.14
C ARG A 557 19.48 45.31 -27.40
N ALA A 558 19.61 43.98 -27.28
CA ALA A 558 20.77 43.38 -26.62
C ALA A 558 22.06 43.55 -27.45
N ALA A 559 21.96 43.52 -28.79
CA ALA A 559 23.05 43.83 -29.70
C ALA A 559 23.41 45.33 -29.63
N GLU A 560 22.42 46.22 -29.57
CA GLU A 560 22.61 47.67 -29.47
C GLU A 560 23.26 48.09 -28.14
N VAL A 561 22.90 47.45 -27.02
CA VAL A 561 23.56 47.67 -25.73
C VAL A 561 25.01 47.16 -25.76
N ARG A 562 25.28 46.03 -26.43
CA ARG A 562 26.67 45.54 -26.63
C ARG A 562 27.50 46.47 -27.52
N SER A 563 26.91 47.14 -28.50
CA SER A 563 27.64 48.10 -29.36
C SER A 563 27.89 49.46 -28.69
N LYS A 564 27.07 49.86 -27.70
CA LYS A 564 27.23 51.10 -26.93
C LYS A 564 28.07 50.96 -25.64
N GLY A 565 28.49 49.73 -25.31
CA GLY A 565 29.15 49.38 -24.04
C GLY A 565 30.68 49.49 -24.01
N VAL A 566 31.32 50.18 -24.97
CA VAL A 566 32.78 50.38 -24.98
C VAL A 566 33.12 51.85 -25.27
N PRO A 567 33.42 52.66 -24.24
CA PRO A 567 34.27 53.84 -24.42
C PRO A 567 35.68 53.38 -24.85
N ARG A 568 36.28 54.10 -25.80
CA ARG A 568 37.69 53.90 -26.20
C ARG A 568 38.66 54.37 -25.11
#